data_AF-A0A7V0XII3-F1
#
_entry.id   AF-A0A7V0XII3-F1
#
_cell.length_a   1.000
_cell.length_b   1.000
_cell.length_c   1.000
_cell.angle_alpha   90.00
_cell.angle_beta   90.00
_cell.angle_gamma   90.00
#
_symmetry.space_group_name_H-M   'P 1'
#
loop_
_entity.id
_entity.type
_entity.pdbx_description
1 polymer ?
#
loop_
_entity_poly.entity_id
_entity_poly.type
_entity_poly.pdbx_seq_one_letter_code
_entity_poly.pdbx_strand_id
1 'polypeptide(L)'
;DTSEKRVKICLKRAEQNAFRPGIQYYSNHIWLKHKARNQVILGMDACLIAVLCNMEKIIPAVLNHPVKSSHSLAWIQFAFGVLYLNSPISGIVIAHNPDLKALADHSEELEDLDFERYWLVKLNVDGNPIDRSRWLTKKQYLNKVQTFWENLYATLKSELQSNGFETAADGGSFDQNLSKAELPASKFREMIRQNLSETHKII
;
A
#
# COMPACT_ATOMS: atom_id res chain seq x y z
N ASP A 1 18.82 -9.39 -11.57
CA ASP A 1 19.23 -8.03 -11.16
C ASP A 1 18.13 -6.94 -11.32
N THR A 2 16.86 -7.29 -11.50
CA THR A 2 15.75 -6.33 -11.75
C THR A 2 14.79 -6.17 -10.56
N SER A 3 14.62 -7.18 -9.71
CA SER A 3 13.73 -7.11 -8.54
C SER A 3 14.40 -6.42 -7.36
N GLU A 4 15.68 -6.73 -7.10
CA GLU A 4 16.49 -5.98 -6.12
C GLU A 4 16.59 -4.50 -6.52
N LYS A 5 16.71 -4.22 -7.82
CA LYS A 5 16.67 -2.87 -8.36
C LYS A 5 15.30 -2.21 -8.12
N ARG A 6 14.18 -2.91 -8.34
CA ARG A 6 12.84 -2.42 -8.02
C ARG A 6 12.64 -2.16 -6.53
N VAL A 7 13.12 -3.06 -5.65
CA VAL A 7 13.09 -2.87 -4.19
C VAL A 7 13.92 -1.65 -3.79
N LYS A 8 15.14 -1.51 -4.31
CA LYS A 8 15.99 -0.33 -4.08
C LYS A 8 15.34 0.95 -4.60
N ILE A 9 14.68 0.91 -5.75
CA ILE A 9 13.91 2.05 -6.29
C ILE A 9 12.73 2.38 -5.38
N CYS A 10 11.96 1.38 -4.93
CA CYS A 10 10.82 1.57 -4.05
C CYS A 10 11.24 2.08 -2.66
N LEU A 11 12.32 1.54 -2.09
CA LEU A 11 12.91 2.01 -0.83
C LEU A 11 13.45 3.43 -0.97
N LYS A 12 14.22 3.71 -2.02
CA LYS A 12 14.72 5.07 -2.30
C LYS A 12 13.57 6.05 -2.49
N ARG A 13 12.51 5.66 -3.19
CA ARG A 13 11.30 6.48 -3.34
C ARG A 13 10.57 6.64 -2.01
N ALA A 14 10.40 5.58 -1.24
CA ALA A 14 9.83 5.66 0.10
C ALA A 14 10.67 6.60 0.98
N GLU A 15 11.99 6.61 0.87
CA GLU A 15 12.86 7.54 1.61
C GLU A 15 12.75 8.98 1.12
N GLN A 16 12.68 9.21 -0.20
CA GLN A 16 12.57 10.53 -0.82
C GLN A 16 11.19 11.17 -0.60
N ASN A 17 10.15 10.36 -0.65
CA ASN A 17 8.75 10.79 -0.61
C ASN A 17 8.13 10.65 0.78
N ALA A 18 8.64 9.76 1.64
CA ALA A 18 8.14 9.68 3.00
C ALA A 18 8.64 10.83 3.87
N PHE A 19 7.83 11.18 4.86
CA PHE A 19 8.11 12.24 5.84
C PHE A 19 8.17 13.65 5.24
N ARG A 20 7.41 13.91 4.17
CA ARG A 20 7.09 15.29 3.81
C ARG A 20 6.45 15.99 5.01
N PRO A 21 6.70 17.31 5.21
CA PRO A 21 6.18 18.02 6.37
C PRO A 21 4.67 17.82 6.56
N GLY A 22 4.28 17.40 7.78
CA GLY A 22 2.88 17.22 8.17
C GLY A 22 2.26 15.86 7.81
N ILE A 23 3.02 14.93 7.23
CA ILE A 23 2.56 13.55 6.99
C ILE A 23 3.00 12.63 8.12
N GLN A 24 2.07 11.80 8.59
CA GLN A 24 2.27 10.74 9.56
C GLN A 24 1.96 9.38 8.93
N TYR A 25 2.65 8.34 9.35
CA TYR A 25 2.52 7.00 8.76
C TYR A 25 2.00 6.01 9.80
N TYR A 26 1.13 5.10 9.35
CA TYR A 26 0.65 3.96 10.11
C TYR A 26 1.27 2.67 9.60
N SER A 27 1.21 1.65 10.44
CA SER A 27 1.74 0.31 10.16
C SER A 27 1.00 -0.45 9.06
N ASN A 28 -0.18 -0.01 8.61
CA ASN A 28 -0.94 -0.63 7.54
C ASN A 28 -0.77 0.07 6.19
N HIS A 29 0.38 0.71 5.97
CA HIS A 29 0.71 1.47 4.75
C HIS A 29 -0.25 2.62 4.41
N ILE A 30 -0.91 3.15 5.45
CA ILE A 30 -1.73 4.36 5.34
C ILE A 30 -0.93 5.54 5.87
N TRP A 31 -0.88 6.62 5.11
CA TRP A 31 -0.43 7.92 5.61
C TRP A 31 -1.61 8.82 5.96
N LEU A 32 -1.36 9.75 6.86
CA LEU A 32 -2.30 10.77 7.33
C LEU A 32 -1.68 12.15 7.20
N LYS A 33 -2.44 13.11 6.68
CA LYS A 33 -2.05 14.53 6.64
C LYS A 33 -3.15 15.41 7.22
N HIS A 34 -2.81 16.27 8.17
CA HIS A 34 -3.75 17.26 8.70
C HIS A 34 -4.00 18.36 7.66
N LYS A 35 -5.27 18.75 7.48
CA LYS A 35 -5.66 19.89 6.63
C LYS A 35 -6.25 21.05 7.44
N ALA A 36 -7.03 20.73 8.47
CA ALA A 36 -7.58 21.69 9.41
C ALA A 36 -7.69 21.03 10.80
N ARG A 37 -8.16 21.78 11.81
CA ARG A 37 -8.24 21.33 13.22
C ARG A 37 -8.88 19.93 13.35
N ASN A 38 -9.97 19.70 12.64
CA ASN A 38 -10.75 18.45 12.68
C ASN A 38 -10.80 17.74 11.32
N GLN A 39 -9.91 18.07 10.39
CA GLN A 39 -9.92 17.45 9.06
C GLN A 39 -8.58 16.83 8.73
N VAL A 40 -8.63 15.58 8.32
CA VAL A 40 -7.47 14.80 7.92
C VAL A 40 -7.69 14.17 6.56
N ILE A 41 -6.60 13.95 5.86
CA ILE A 41 -6.56 13.20 4.61
C ILE A 41 -5.84 11.89 4.88
N LEU A 42 -6.41 10.80 4.38
CA LEU A 42 -5.79 9.48 4.40
C LEU A 42 -5.44 9.06 2.98
N GLY A 43 -4.31 8.40 2.79
CA GLY A 43 -3.91 7.82 1.52
C GLY A 43 -2.99 6.61 1.69
N MET A 44 -2.70 5.93 0.58
CA MET A 44 -1.73 4.83 0.54
C MET A 44 -0.32 5.38 0.42
N ASP A 45 0.63 4.80 1.16
CA ASP A 45 2.03 5.16 0.99
C ASP A 45 2.57 4.69 -0.37
N ALA A 46 3.71 5.27 -0.76
CA ALA A 46 4.33 4.97 -2.04
C ALA A 46 4.74 3.49 -2.17
N CYS A 47 5.05 2.81 -1.05
CA CYS A 47 5.40 1.40 -1.06
C CYS A 47 4.20 0.54 -1.48
N LEU A 48 3.05 0.75 -0.83
CA LEU A 48 1.84 0.01 -1.12
C LEU A 48 1.36 0.27 -2.54
N ILE A 49 1.34 1.53 -3.00
CA ILE A 49 0.97 1.83 -4.39
C ILE A 49 1.87 1.09 -5.39
N ALA A 50 3.18 1.03 -5.12
CA ALA A 50 4.12 0.32 -5.99
C ALA A 50 3.96 -1.20 -6.00
N VAL A 51 3.24 -1.77 -5.04
CA VAL A 51 2.95 -3.20 -4.98
C VAL A 51 1.57 -3.53 -5.54
N LEU A 52 0.61 -2.61 -5.44
CA LEU A 52 -0.74 -2.77 -5.98
C LEU A 52 -0.80 -2.54 -7.50
N CYS A 53 0.29 -2.78 -8.24
CA CYS A 53 0.31 -2.73 -9.69
C CYS A 53 -0.88 -3.51 -10.27
N ASN A 54 -1.46 -3.02 -11.37
CA ASN A 54 -2.58 -3.64 -12.08
C ASN A 54 -3.90 -3.70 -11.27
N MET A 55 -4.11 -2.75 -10.36
CA MET A 55 -5.44 -2.55 -9.80
C MET A 55 -6.40 -1.99 -10.86
N GLU A 56 -7.61 -2.55 -10.93
CA GLU A 56 -8.64 -2.13 -11.88
C GLU A 56 -9.43 -0.94 -11.33
N LYS A 57 -9.66 -0.91 -10.01
CA LYS A 57 -10.53 0.08 -9.40
C LYS A 57 -10.23 0.27 -7.92
N ILE A 58 -10.34 1.51 -7.46
CA ILE A 58 -10.37 1.84 -6.03
C ILE A 58 -11.78 2.32 -5.67
N ILE A 59 -12.38 1.68 -4.67
CA ILE A 59 -13.71 2.01 -4.16
C ILE A 59 -13.53 2.56 -2.73
N PRO A 60 -13.54 3.89 -2.53
CA PRO A 60 -13.44 4.48 -1.19
C PRO A 60 -14.71 4.22 -0.37
N ALA A 61 -14.61 4.37 0.96
CA ALA A 61 -15.75 4.36 1.88
C ALA A 61 -16.82 5.39 1.46
N VAL A 62 -18.07 5.22 1.89
CA VAL A 62 -19.18 6.06 1.42
C VAL A 62 -19.11 7.49 2.01
N LEU A 63 -19.40 8.50 1.20
CA LEU A 63 -19.51 9.90 1.65
C LEU A 63 -20.57 10.04 2.75
N ASN A 64 -20.31 10.93 3.72
CA ASN A 64 -21.16 11.22 4.86
C ASN A 64 -21.43 10.02 5.80
N HIS A 65 -20.72 8.90 5.63
CA HIS A 65 -20.81 7.77 6.55
C HIS A 65 -19.67 7.77 7.58
N PRO A 66 -19.94 7.28 8.80
CA PRO A 66 -18.90 7.06 9.79
C PRO A 66 -18.02 5.87 9.39
N VAL A 67 -16.71 6.05 9.50
CA VAL A 67 -15.71 4.99 9.43
C VAL A 67 -15.12 4.83 10.83
N LYS A 68 -14.99 3.58 11.29
CA LYS A 68 -14.35 3.26 12.57
C LYS A 68 -12.90 2.85 12.35
N SER A 69 -12.05 3.08 13.35
CA SER A 69 -10.71 2.47 13.39
C SER A 69 -10.80 0.95 13.17
N SER A 70 -9.88 0.43 12.38
CA SER A 70 -9.78 -0.97 11.94
C SER A 70 -10.91 -1.47 11.02
N HIS A 71 -11.88 -0.63 10.64
CA HIS A 71 -12.89 -0.96 9.62
C HIS A 71 -12.43 -0.57 8.23
N SER A 72 -13.07 -1.13 7.20
CA SER A 72 -12.71 -0.86 5.81
C SER A 72 -12.87 0.63 5.45
N LEU A 73 -11.77 1.20 4.93
CA LEU A 73 -11.62 2.56 4.43
C LEU A 73 -11.76 2.64 2.91
N ALA A 74 -11.21 1.64 2.21
CA ALA A 74 -11.26 1.53 0.76
C ALA A 74 -11.09 0.08 0.34
N TRP A 75 -11.69 -0.28 -0.79
CA TRP A 75 -11.52 -1.57 -1.46
C TRP A 75 -10.69 -1.33 -2.72
N ILE A 76 -9.67 -2.14 -2.91
CA ILE A 76 -8.86 -2.15 -4.12
C ILE A 76 -9.24 -3.41 -4.88
N GLN A 77 -9.83 -3.23 -6.04
CA GLN A 77 -10.24 -4.29 -6.94
C GLN A 77 -9.14 -4.56 -7.96
N PHE A 78 -8.86 -5.84 -8.15
CA PHE A 78 -8.02 -6.41 -9.18
C PHE A 78 -8.88 -7.35 -10.01
N ALA A 79 -8.42 -7.71 -11.21
CA ALA A 79 -9.05 -8.74 -12.07
C ALA A 79 -9.35 -10.03 -11.30
N PHE A 80 -8.59 -10.24 -10.23
CA PHE A 80 -8.50 -11.48 -9.57
C PHE A 80 -8.90 -11.43 -8.10
N GLY A 81 -9.46 -10.30 -7.63
CA GLY A 81 -10.12 -10.20 -6.33
C GLY A 81 -10.04 -8.81 -5.70
N VAL A 82 -10.34 -8.76 -4.40
CA VAL A 82 -10.46 -7.49 -3.66
C VAL A 82 -9.54 -7.50 -2.45
N LEU A 83 -8.81 -6.40 -2.27
CA LEU A 83 -8.04 -6.08 -1.07
C LEU A 83 -8.76 -5.01 -0.27
N TYR A 84 -8.85 -5.19 1.04
CA TYR A 84 -9.46 -4.24 1.97
C TYR A 84 -8.37 -3.44 2.68
N LEU A 85 -8.41 -2.12 2.52
CA LEU A 85 -7.64 -1.22 3.37
C LEU A 85 -8.48 -0.82 4.56
N ASN A 86 -7.91 -0.92 5.75
CA ASN A 86 -8.59 -0.55 6.98
C ASN A 86 -8.18 0.85 7.43
N SER A 87 -9.13 1.60 7.99
CA SER A 87 -8.87 2.93 8.52
C SER A 87 -8.05 2.83 9.80
N PRO A 88 -6.95 3.58 9.96
CA PRO A 88 -6.24 3.63 11.23
C PRO A 88 -6.97 4.45 12.30
N ILE A 89 -7.97 5.25 11.90
CA ILE A 89 -8.68 6.20 12.76
C ILE A 89 -10.18 6.20 12.49
N SER A 90 -10.96 6.71 13.45
CA SER A 90 -12.41 6.91 13.29
C SER A 90 -12.72 8.32 12.79
N GLY A 91 -13.81 8.50 12.04
CA GLY A 91 -14.28 9.80 11.57
C GLY A 91 -15.45 9.69 10.60
N ILE A 92 -15.89 10.80 10.03
CA ILE A 92 -16.92 10.88 8.99
C ILE A 92 -16.26 11.20 7.66
N VAL A 93 -16.55 10.42 6.62
CA VAL A 93 -16.01 10.66 5.27
C VAL A 93 -16.65 11.92 4.68
N ILE A 94 -15.85 12.92 4.32
CA ILE A 94 -16.35 14.19 3.78
C ILE A 94 -15.97 14.43 2.32
N ALA A 95 -14.99 13.70 1.80
CA ALA A 95 -14.61 13.77 0.38
C ALA A 95 -13.83 12.54 -0.06
N HIS A 96 -13.92 12.23 -1.35
CA HIS A 96 -13.06 11.27 -2.05
C HIS A 96 -12.21 12.00 -3.06
N ASN A 97 -11.09 11.38 -3.42
CA ASN A 97 -10.24 11.93 -4.43
C ASN A 97 -10.78 11.60 -5.83
N PRO A 98 -11.05 12.60 -6.69
CA PRO A 98 -11.52 12.35 -8.04
C PRO A 98 -10.48 11.63 -8.93
N ASP A 99 -9.19 11.72 -8.58
CA ASP A 99 -8.09 11.20 -9.41
C ASP A 99 -7.79 9.70 -9.14
N LEU A 100 -8.55 9.02 -8.28
CA LEU A 100 -8.31 7.59 -7.98
C LEU A 100 -8.46 6.69 -9.21
N LYS A 101 -9.32 7.07 -10.17
CA LYS A 101 -9.44 6.34 -11.43
C LYS A 101 -8.15 6.43 -12.24
N ALA A 102 -7.54 7.63 -12.31
CA ALA A 102 -6.28 7.82 -13.02
C ALA A 102 -5.14 7.01 -12.39
N LEU A 103 -5.14 6.83 -11.06
CA LEU A 103 -4.16 5.96 -10.41
C LEU A 103 -4.28 4.50 -10.86
N ALA A 104 -5.50 4.00 -11.02
CA ALA A 104 -5.73 2.63 -11.53
C ALA A 104 -5.30 2.51 -13.00
N ASP A 105 -5.67 3.49 -13.82
CA ASP A 105 -5.37 3.51 -15.26
C ASP A 105 -3.86 3.65 -15.56
N HIS A 106 -3.09 4.32 -14.69
CA HIS A 106 -1.65 4.58 -14.87
C HIS A 106 -0.78 3.98 -13.76
N SER A 107 -1.21 2.86 -13.17
CA SER A 107 -0.48 2.23 -12.05
C SER A 107 0.94 1.76 -12.40
N GLU A 108 1.30 1.74 -13.69
CA GLU A 108 2.62 1.36 -14.19
C GLU A 108 3.60 2.54 -14.29
N GLU A 109 3.09 3.78 -14.37
CA GLU A 109 3.86 5.02 -14.49
C GLU A 109 4.28 5.55 -13.11
N LEU A 110 4.84 4.66 -12.28
CA LEU A 110 5.17 4.94 -10.88
C LEU A 110 6.43 5.81 -10.70
N GLU A 111 7.13 6.16 -11.78
CA GLU A 111 8.46 6.78 -11.68
C GLU A 111 8.44 8.19 -11.13
N ASP A 112 7.42 8.96 -11.47
CA ASP A 112 7.21 10.34 -11.04
C ASP A 112 5.91 10.53 -10.22
N LEU A 113 5.42 9.43 -9.63
CA LEU A 113 4.12 9.43 -8.97
C LEU A 113 4.15 10.23 -7.65
N ASP A 114 3.51 11.39 -7.64
CA ASP A 114 3.22 12.12 -6.41
C ASP A 114 2.10 11.41 -5.63
N PHE A 115 2.48 10.48 -4.75
CA PHE A 115 1.53 9.67 -3.98
C PHE A 115 0.52 10.50 -3.15
N GLU A 116 0.87 11.73 -2.77
CA GLU A 116 -0.05 12.65 -2.08
C GLU A 116 -1.19 13.11 -2.97
N ARG A 117 -0.97 13.20 -4.29
CA ARG A 117 -2.01 13.50 -5.27
C ARG A 117 -3.12 12.45 -5.21
N TYR A 118 -2.77 11.21 -4.89
CA TYR A 118 -3.66 10.06 -4.89
C TYR A 118 -4.12 9.64 -3.49
N TRP A 119 -4.48 10.62 -2.65
CA TRP A 119 -5.16 10.37 -1.39
C TRP A 119 -6.47 9.58 -1.58
N LEU A 120 -6.88 8.79 -0.58
CA LEU A 120 -8.09 7.97 -0.65
C LEU A 120 -9.33 8.77 -0.25
N VAL A 121 -9.34 9.26 0.99
CA VAL A 121 -10.48 9.97 1.58
C VAL A 121 -10.04 11.15 2.44
N LYS A 122 -10.94 12.13 2.61
CA LYS A 122 -10.86 13.11 3.69
C LYS A 122 -11.86 12.75 4.77
N LEU A 123 -11.43 12.80 6.03
CA LEU A 123 -12.26 12.55 7.19
C LEU A 123 -12.43 13.83 8.02
N ASN A 124 -13.64 14.05 8.51
CA ASN A 124 -13.89 14.88 9.68
C ASN A 124 -13.73 14.02 10.93
N VAL A 125 -12.84 14.39 11.83
CA VAL A 125 -12.49 13.64 13.06
C VAL A 125 -12.96 14.34 14.33
N ASP A 126 -13.94 15.25 14.21
CA ASP A 126 -14.50 15.92 15.39
C ASP A 126 -15.01 14.91 16.43
N GLY A 127 -14.69 15.15 17.70
CA GLY A 127 -14.97 14.24 18.82
C GLY A 127 -14.19 12.91 18.81
N ASN A 128 -13.29 12.66 17.85
CA ASN A 128 -12.51 11.43 17.74
C ASN A 128 -11.00 11.74 17.83
N PRO A 129 -10.39 11.73 19.02
CA PRO A 129 -8.98 12.01 19.16
C PRO A 129 -8.14 10.99 18.37
N ILE A 130 -7.21 11.50 17.56
CA ILE A 130 -6.27 10.66 16.82
C ILE A 130 -5.26 10.10 17.81
N ASP A 131 -5.28 8.78 17.97
CA ASP A 131 -4.26 8.06 18.72
C ASP A 131 -2.92 8.13 17.98
N ARG A 132 -2.00 8.92 18.53
CA ARG A 132 -0.66 9.15 17.99
C ARG A 132 0.32 8.05 18.38
N SER A 133 -0.01 7.18 19.34
CA SER A 133 0.89 6.09 19.77
C SER A 133 1.15 5.08 18.66
N ARG A 134 0.27 5.05 17.66
CA ARG A 134 0.34 4.18 16.48
C ARG A 134 1.13 4.79 15.31
N TRP A 135 1.61 6.03 15.44
CA TRP A 135 2.40 6.68 14.40
C TRP A 135 3.79 6.08 14.34
N LEU A 136 4.26 5.83 13.12
CA LEU A 136 5.60 5.34 12.88
C LEU A 136 6.59 6.50 12.82
N THR A 137 7.70 6.34 13.53
CA THR A 137 8.92 7.12 13.27
C THR A 137 9.50 6.79 11.90
N LYS A 138 10.38 7.65 11.38
CA LYS A 138 11.12 7.39 10.13
C LYS A 138 11.82 6.04 10.11
N LYS A 139 12.56 5.72 11.18
CA LYS A 139 13.24 4.44 11.30
C LYS A 139 12.28 3.25 11.28
N GLN A 140 11.16 3.33 12.01
CA GLN A 140 10.16 2.26 12.05
C GLN A 140 9.47 2.06 10.69
N TYR A 141 9.10 3.14 10.01
CA TYR A 141 8.50 3.07 8.69
C TYR A 141 9.45 2.45 7.67
N LEU A 142 10.71 2.91 7.59
CA LEU A 142 11.67 2.36 6.63
C LEU A 142 11.95 0.89 6.89
N ASN A 143 12.12 0.49 8.16
CA ASN A 143 12.27 -0.91 8.52
C ASN A 143 11.04 -1.72 8.09
N LYS A 144 9.83 -1.19 8.30
CA LYS A 144 8.59 -1.87 7.89
C LYS A 144 8.48 -2.02 6.37
N VAL A 145 8.81 -0.98 5.60
CA VAL A 145 8.84 -1.05 4.13
C VAL A 145 9.86 -2.09 3.67
N GLN A 146 11.04 -2.12 4.28
CA GLN A 146 12.07 -3.11 3.96
C GLN A 146 11.59 -4.53 4.24
N THR A 147 11.10 -4.81 5.45
CA THR A 147 10.57 -6.14 5.81
C THR A 147 9.40 -6.56 4.92
N PHE A 148 8.49 -5.63 4.60
CA PHE A 148 7.39 -5.87 3.67
C PHE A 148 7.89 -6.35 2.30
N TRP A 149 8.90 -5.67 1.74
CA TRP A 149 9.50 -6.04 0.47
C TRP A 149 10.27 -7.36 0.52
N GLU A 150 11.06 -7.58 1.57
CA GLU A 150 11.81 -8.82 1.77
C GLU A 150 10.88 -10.02 1.86
N ASN A 151 9.79 -9.90 2.66
CA ASN A 151 8.77 -10.94 2.78
C ASN A 151 8.07 -11.18 1.44
N LEU A 152 7.60 -10.10 0.79
CA LEU A 152 6.95 -10.20 -0.51
C LEU A 152 7.87 -10.92 -1.50
N TYR A 153 9.12 -10.48 -1.65
CA TYR A 153 10.08 -11.06 -2.57
C TYR A 153 10.43 -12.52 -2.24
N ALA A 154 10.64 -12.84 -0.96
CA ALA A 154 10.91 -14.21 -0.52
C ALA A 154 9.74 -15.15 -0.86
N THR A 155 8.50 -14.72 -0.63
CA THR A 155 7.33 -15.51 -0.99
C THR A 155 7.16 -15.62 -2.50
N LEU A 156 7.35 -14.54 -3.27
CA LEU A 156 7.36 -14.58 -4.74
C LEU A 156 8.38 -15.61 -5.25
N LYS A 157 9.59 -15.60 -4.67
CA LYS A 157 10.67 -16.51 -5.02
C LYS A 157 10.33 -17.97 -4.77
N SER A 158 9.89 -18.28 -3.56
CA SER A 158 9.48 -19.63 -3.17
C SER A 158 8.37 -20.17 -4.08
N GLU A 159 7.37 -19.34 -4.38
CA GLU A 159 6.23 -19.72 -5.20
C GLU A 159 6.61 -20.01 -6.65
N LEU A 160 7.42 -19.16 -7.26
CA LEU A 160 7.86 -19.38 -8.64
C LEU A 160 8.70 -20.66 -8.76
N GLN A 161 9.59 -20.91 -7.81
CA GLN A 161 10.36 -22.16 -7.75
C GLN A 161 9.46 -23.39 -7.59
N SER A 162 8.41 -23.31 -6.77
CA SER A 162 7.48 -24.43 -6.53
C SER A 162 6.62 -24.80 -7.75
N ASN A 163 6.38 -23.83 -8.65
CA ASN A 163 5.57 -24.01 -9.86
C ASN A 163 6.40 -24.37 -11.11
N GLY A 164 7.66 -24.78 -10.94
CA GLY A 164 8.51 -25.18 -12.05
C GLY A 164 8.98 -24.03 -12.94
N PHE A 165 8.86 -22.77 -12.49
CA PHE A 165 9.63 -21.67 -13.06
C PHE A 165 11.08 -21.78 -12.59
N GLU A 166 11.78 -22.79 -13.12
CA GLU A 166 13.22 -22.82 -13.08
C GLU A 166 13.75 -21.65 -13.91
N THR A 167 14.82 -21.00 -13.45
CA THR A 167 15.60 -20.12 -14.32
C THR A 167 15.87 -20.89 -15.60
N ALA A 168 15.41 -20.37 -16.74
CA ALA A 168 15.60 -21.04 -18.02
C ALA A 168 17.08 -21.45 -18.17
N ALA A 169 17.33 -22.60 -18.81
CA ALA A 169 18.67 -23.15 -19.01
C ALA A 169 19.63 -22.20 -19.76
N ASP A 170 19.14 -21.05 -20.23
CA ASP A 170 19.88 -19.97 -20.87
C ASP A 170 20.58 -19.01 -19.89
N GLY A 171 20.43 -19.20 -18.57
CA GLY A 171 21.07 -18.36 -17.56
C GLY A 171 20.37 -17.02 -17.34
N GLY A 172 19.12 -16.86 -17.79
CA GLY A 172 18.30 -15.69 -17.47
C GLY A 172 18.14 -15.52 -15.95
N SER A 173 18.41 -14.30 -15.44
CA SER A 173 18.28 -14.04 -14.00
C SER A 173 16.81 -14.14 -13.60
N PHE A 174 16.52 -14.75 -12.44
CA PHE A 174 15.19 -14.86 -11.84
C PHE A 174 14.33 -13.59 -11.97
N ASP A 175 14.98 -12.44 -11.85
CA ASP A 175 14.33 -11.12 -11.93
C ASP A 175 13.84 -10.70 -13.32
N GLN A 176 14.34 -11.30 -14.40
CA GLN A 176 13.85 -11.06 -15.76
C GLN A 176 12.53 -11.79 -16.03
N ASN A 177 12.30 -12.88 -15.30
CA ASN A 177 11.06 -13.65 -15.37
C ASN A 177 10.00 -13.11 -14.42
N LEU A 178 10.38 -12.40 -13.35
CA LEU A 178 9.44 -11.79 -12.40
C LEU A 178 8.48 -10.76 -13.00
N SER A 179 8.91 -10.04 -14.05
CA SER A 179 8.03 -9.13 -14.79
C SER A 179 7.06 -9.85 -15.73
N LYS A 180 7.30 -11.13 -16.03
CA LYS A 180 6.49 -11.99 -16.91
C LYS A 180 5.72 -13.07 -16.14
N ALA A 181 6.09 -13.32 -14.89
CA ALA A 181 5.52 -14.37 -14.08
C ALA A 181 4.20 -13.89 -13.48
N GLU A 182 3.11 -14.41 -14.01
CA GLU A 182 1.79 -14.24 -13.42
C GLU A 182 1.67 -15.19 -12.23
N LEU A 183 1.74 -14.64 -11.01
CA LEU A 183 1.33 -15.42 -9.86
C LEU A 183 -0.16 -15.75 -9.93
N PRO A 184 -0.58 -16.92 -9.45
CA PRO A 184 -1.97 -17.16 -9.13
C PRO A 184 -2.48 -16.09 -8.17
N ALA A 185 -3.47 -15.35 -8.63
CA ALA A 185 -4.15 -14.29 -7.94
C ALA A 185 -4.56 -14.52 -6.48
N SER A 186 -5.00 -15.73 -6.15
CA SER A 186 -5.35 -16.12 -4.78
C SER A 186 -4.14 -16.01 -3.85
N LYS A 187 -2.96 -16.43 -4.32
CA LYS A 187 -1.71 -16.38 -3.56
C LYS A 187 -1.17 -14.96 -3.44
N PHE A 188 -1.18 -14.16 -4.50
CA PHE A 188 -0.79 -12.75 -4.41
C PHE A 188 -1.68 -12.01 -3.38
N ARG A 189 -2.99 -12.24 -3.39
CA ARG A 189 -3.90 -11.68 -2.39
C ARG A 189 -3.55 -12.14 -0.97
N GLU A 190 -3.28 -13.42 -0.77
CA GLU A 190 -2.91 -13.95 0.53
C GLU A 190 -1.62 -13.32 1.04
N MET A 191 -0.61 -13.16 0.17
CA MET A 191 0.65 -12.50 0.49
C MET A 191 0.45 -11.05 0.93
N ILE A 192 -0.28 -10.26 0.13
CA ILE A 192 -0.56 -8.86 0.47
C ILE A 192 -1.40 -8.79 1.75
N ARG A 193 -2.39 -9.68 1.91
CA ARG A 193 -3.20 -9.75 3.12
C ARG A 193 -2.37 -10.07 4.35
N GLN A 194 -1.52 -11.09 4.32
CA GLN A 194 -0.66 -11.49 5.44
C GLN A 194 0.20 -10.29 5.87
N ASN A 195 0.90 -9.67 4.92
CA ASN A 195 1.79 -8.53 5.17
C ASN A 195 1.06 -7.26 5.64
N LEU A 196 -0.20 -7.04 5.24
CA LEU A 196 -1.04 -5.94 5.76
C LEU A 196 -1.70 -6.29 7.12
N SER A 197 -2.01 -7.56 7.35
CA SER A 197 -2.74 -8.08 8.52
C SER A 197 -1.86 -8.33 9.75
N GLU A 198 -0.53 -8.44 9.60
CA GLU A 198 0.43 -8.58 10.72
C GLU A 198 0.36 -7.44 11.74
N THR A 199 -0.46 -6.42 11.49
CA THR A 199 -0.80 -5.35 12.43
C THR A 199 -1.75 -5.78 13.58
N HIS A 200 -2.20 -7.04 13.66
CA HIS A 200 -3.15 -7.49 14.70
C HIS A 200 -2.68 -8.66 15.60
N LYS A 201 -1.40 -9.05 15.58
CA LYS A 201 -0.86 -9.82 16.72
C LYS A 201 -0.51 -8.87 17.87
N ILE A 202 -1.55 -8.36 18.54
CA ILE A 202 -1.40 -7.85 19.90
C ILE A 202 -1.32 -9.10 20.79
N ILE A 203 -0.19 -9.24 21.47
CA ILE A 203 0.02 -10.20 22.57
C ILE A 203 -0.93 -9.85 23.71
#